data_AF-A0A3M1GBY2-F1
#
_entry.id   AF-A0A3M1GBY2-F1
#
_cell.length_a   1.000
_cell.length_b   1.000
_cell.length_c   1.000
_cell.angle_alpha   90.00
_cell.angle_beta   90.00
_cell.angle_gamma   90.00
#
_symmetry.space_group_name_H-M   'P 1'
#
loop_
_entity.id
_entity.type
_entity.pdbx_description
1 polymer ?
#
loop_
_entity_poly.entity_id
_entity_poly.type
_entity_poly.pdbx_seq_one_letter_code
_entity_poly.pdbx_strand_id
1 'polypeptide(L)'
;GPVINQYVKDLKESIGEDVPLEFFTSSGGTVRPEAFTGRRALLSGPAGGAVAVKALSEALGIPSSVGFDMGGTSTDVCRYHRFLSMVYEKDISGIEIKTEMVDINTIASGGGSVLWFDGQRLRVGPHSAGADPGPACYGFGGPPTITDANLITGRIVTEFMPETFGPDRKGPISRDASLRAIEDLCRKVSSETGRSWGPEELALGYLQIANEMMANAIKEMTLAKGLDVRDFVLVGFGGAAGQHACFVAEKLQMKEVILHPLAGLFSALGIALARPTLTRAITFIMPFREEAIPAIEEAFRKEEQRASLGEDYVVIRQLGLRVKNSEGEITVQWASYGDMLQEFVHT
;
A
#
# COMPACT_ATOMS: atom_id res chain seq x y z
N GLY A 1 11.37 21.08 6.93
CA GLY A 1 12.77 20.68 7.21
C GLY A 1 13.62 21.16 6.06
N PRO A 2 14.92 21.46 6.24
CA PRO A 2 15.72 22.16 5.24
C PRO A 2 15.75 21.45 3.87
N VAL A 3 15.87 20.11 3.86
CA VAL A 3 15.89 19.32 2.61
C VAL A 3 14.59 19.44 1.81
N ILE A 4 13.43 19.27 2.47
CA ILE A 4 12.15 19.32 1.74
C ILE A 4 11.78 20.74 1.31
N ASN A 5 12.14 21.74 2.09
CA ASN A 5 11.91 23.14 1.73
C ASN A 5 12.77 23.52 0.51
N GLN A 6 14.02 23.02 0.46
CA GLN A 6 14.88 23.21 -0.70
C GLN A 6 14.32 22.50 -1.93
N TYR A 7 13.88 21.25 -1.81
CA TYR A 7 13.23 20.53 -2.91
C TYR A 7 12.01 21.27 -3.46
N VAL A 8 11.13 21.77 -2.58
CA VAL A 8 9.95 22.57 -2.98
C VAL A 8 10.37 23.82 -3.74
N LYS A 9 11.39 24.53 -3.25
CA LYS A 9 11.93 25.72 -3.88
C LYS A 9 12.51 25.41 -5.26
N ASP A 10 13.40 24.43 -5.36
CA ASP A 10 14.07 24.04 -6.60
C ASP A 10 13.05 23.60 -7.67
N LEU A 11 12.03 22.83 -7.26
CA LEU A 11 10.97 22.39 -8.16
C LEU A 11 10.19 23.60 -8.70
N LYS A 12 9.78 24.52 -7.82
CA LYS A 12 9.03 25.74 -8.21
C LYS A 12 9.83 26.62 -9.17
N GLU A 13 11.12 26.81 -8.90
CA GLU A 13 12.03 27.54 -9.79
C GLU A 13 12.18 26.85 -11.15
N SER A 14 12.24 25.51 -11.18
CA SER A 14 12.41 24.74 -12.43
C SER A 14 11.20 24.73 -13.36
N ILE A 15 9.98 24.73 -12.80
CA ILE A 15 8.73 24.71 -13.59
C ILE A 15 8.23 26.13 -13.94
N GLY A 16 8.75 27.15 -13.26
CA GLY A 16 8.35 28.55 -13.40
C GLY A 16 7.28 28.97 -12.41
N GLU A 17 7.34 30.22 -11.96
CA GLU A 17 6.47 30.78 -10.91
C GLU A 17 4.97 30.85 -11.31
N ASP A 18 4.67 30.85 -12.60
CA ASP A 18 3.30 30.95 -13.13
C ASP A 18 2.56 29.61 -13.17
N VAL A 19 3.25 28.48 -12.93
CA VAL A 19 2.63 27.15 -12.94
C VAL A 19 2.04 26.86 -11.57
N PRO A 20 0.71 26.62 -11.46
CA PRO A 20 0.10 26.20 -10.21
C PRO A 20 0.72 24.89 -9.74
N LEU A 21 1.26 24.89 -8.52
CA LEU A 21 1.94 23.74 -7.93
C LEU A 21 1.22 23.35 -6.63
N GLU A 22 0.86 22.07 -6.54
CA GLU A 22 0.38 21.45 -5.32
C GLU A 22 1.18 20.18 -5.04
N PHE A 23 1.34 19.85 -3.76
CA PHE A 23 2.03 18.66 -3.30
C PHE A 23 1.04 17.68 -2.71
N PHE A 24 1.09 16.45 -3.19
CA PHE A 24 0.32 15.35 -2.64
C PHE A 24 0.87 14.92 -1.28
N THR A 25 -0.02 14.61 -0.33
CA THR A 25 0.34 14.33 1.06
C THR A 25 0.02 12.90 1.47
N SER A 26 0.61 12.49 2.58
CA SER A 26 0.33 11.25 3.31
C SER A 26 -1.16 11.05 3.63
N SER A 27 -1.95 12.13 3.68
CA SER A 27 -3.38 12.08 3.98
C SER A 27 -4.26 11.82 2.75
N GLY A 28 -3.68 11.65 1.57
CA GLY A 28 -4.43 11.38 0.34
C GLY A 28 -5.01 12.62 -0.35
N GLY A 29 -4.63 13.82 0.09
CA GLY A 29 -5.03 15.09 -0.54
C GLY A 29 -3.83 15.89 -1.01
N THR A 30 -4.09 17.08 -1.55
CA THR A 30 -3.03 18.02 -1.95
C THR A 30 -2.97 19.24 -1.02
N VAL A 31 -1.78 19.84 -0.92
CA VAL A 31 -1.53 21.09 -0.22
C VAL A 31 -0.67 22.02 -1.06
N ARG A 32 -0.77 23.33 -0.80
CA ARG A 32 0.12 24.32 -1.41
C ARG A 32 1.58 24.15 -0.93
N PRO A 33 2.57 24.64 -1.71
CA PRO A 33 3.99 24.49 -1.40
C PRO A 33 4.38 24.93 0.01
N GLU A 34 3.80 26.02 0.50
CA GLU A 34 4.10 26.60 1.83
C GLU A 34 3.65 25.70 2.98
N ALA A 35 2.67 24.85 2.73
CA ALA A 35 2.09 23.93 3.69
C ALA A 35 2.69 22.52 3.60
N PHE A 36 3.57 22.26 2.63
CA PHE A 36 4.21 20.96 2.47
C PHE A 36 5.37 20.79 3.46
N THR A 37 5.40 19.66 4.15
CA THR A 37 6.38 19.38 5.20
C THR A 37 6.82 17.93 5.15
N GLY A 38 7.99 17.62 5.73
CA GLY A 38 8.55 16.27 5.74
C GLY A 38 7.55 15.23 6.26
N ARG A 39 6.86 15.52 7.37
CA ARG A 39 5.82 14.64 7.93
C ARG A 39 4.67 14.35 6.97
N ARG A 40 4.29 15.33 6.13
CA ARG A 40 3.23 15.19 5.13
C ARG A 40 3.69 14.48 3.87
N ALA A 41 4.99 14.34 3.64
CA ALA A 41 5.55 13.66 2.48
C ALA A 41 5.69 12.14 2.67
N LEU A 42 5.69 11.68 3.92
CA LEU A 42 5.88 10.27 4.27
C LEU A 42 4.78 9.40 3.66
N LEU A 43 5.17 8.33 2.97
CA LEU A 43 4.23 7.39 2.33
C LEU A 43 3.24 8.05 1.34
N SER A 44 3.57 9.23 0.81
CA SER A 44 2.72 9.96 -0.14
C SER A 44 2.51 9.19 -1.46
N GLY A 45 3.51 8.45 -1.94
CA GLY A 45 3.37 7.61 -3.13
C GLY A 45 2.28 6.53 -2.98
N PRO A 46 2.40 5.61 -2.01
CA PRO A 46 1.38 4.59 -1.76
C PRO A 46 0.01 5.16 -1.38
N ALA A 47 -0.04 6.33 -0.72
CA ALA A 47 -1.30 7.04 -0.47
C ALA A 47 -2.01 7.44 -1.78
N GLY A 48 -1.26 7.74 -2.84
CA GLY A 48 -1.81 7.96 -4.18
C GLY A 48 -2.52 6.71 -4.69
N GLY A 49 -1.87 5.55 -4.57
CA GLY A 49 -2.49 4.26 -4.93
C GLY A 49 -3.78 4.01 -4.17
N ALA A 50 -3.78 4.29 -2.87
CA ALA A 50 -4.96 4.14 -2.02
C ALA A 50 -6.13 5.07 -2.41
N VAL A 51 -5.84 6.31 -2.82
CA VAL A 51 -6.85 7.23 -3.39
C VAL A 51 -7.42 6.69 -4.70
N ALA A 52 -6.58 6.10 -5.57
CA ALA A 52 -7.05 5.47 -6.79
C ALA A 52 -7.93 4.24 -6.50
N VAL A 53 -7.59 3.43 -5.49
CA VAL A 53 -8.44 2.31 -5.03
C VAL A 53 -9.80 2.84 -4.58
N LYS A 54 -9.86 3.88 -3.75
CA LYS A 54 -11.12 4.52 -3.35
C LYS A 54 -11.94 4.95 -4.57
N ALA A 55 -11.33 5.70 -5.48
CA ALA A 55 -12.03 6.22 -6.66
C ALA A 55 -12.57 5.10 -7.56
N LEU A 56 -11.79 4.03 -7.76
CA LEU A 56 -12.19 2.86 -8.51
C LEU A 56 -13.36 2.12 -7.83
N SER A 57 -13.26 1.90 -6.52
CA SER A 57 -14.30 1.22 -5.76
C SER A 57 -15.60 2.00 -5.75
N GLU A 58 -15.56 3.32 -5.62
CA GLU A 58 -16.73 4.20 -5.73
C GLU A 58 -17.33 4.15 -7.13
N ALA A 59 -16.51 4.20 -8.18
CA ALA A 59 -16.97 4.14 -9.57
C ALA A 59 -17.63 2.80 -9.93
N LEU A 60 -17.20 1.70 -9.30
CA LEU A 60 -17.72 0.35 -9.51
C LEU A 60 -18.81 -0.06 -8.50
N GLY A 61 -19.12 0.78 -7.52
CA GLY A 61 -20.06 0.45 -6.45
C GLY A 61 -19.59 -0.68 -5.52
N ILE A 62 -18.27 -0.86 -5.40
CA ILE A 62 -17.66 -1.87 -4.53
C ILE A 62 -17.56 -1.30 -3.11
N PRO A 63 -18.25 -1.86 -2.12
CA PRO A 63 -18.27 -1.29 -0.77
C PRO A 63 -16.96 -1.54 -0.01
N SER A 64 -16.16 -2.53 -0.42
CA SER A 64 -14.99 -3.01 0.32
C SER A 64 -13.91 -3.54 -0.61
N SER A 65 -12.72 -2.95 -0.52
CA SER A 65 -11.59 -3.36 -1.33
C SER A 65 -10.26 -3.22 -0.58
N VAL A 66 -9.34 -4.13 -0.88
CA VAL A 66 -7.94 -4.06 -0.45
C VAL A 66 -7.08 -3.65 -1.63
N GLY A 67 -6.38 -2.53 -1.52
CA GLY A 67 -5.33 -2.17 -2.47
C GLY A 67 -4.08 -3.00 -2.21
N PHE A 68 -3.50 -3.55 -3.26
CA PHE A 68 -2.31 -4.38 -3.23
C PHE A 68 -1.29 -3.83 -4.25
N ASP A 69 -0.44 -2.91 -3.78
CA ASP A 69 0.64 -2.30 -4.56
C ASP A 69 1.91 -3.11 -4.39
N MET A 70 2.30 -3.90 -5.38
CA MET A 70 3.57 -4.65 -5.30
C MET A 70 4.57 -4.09 -6.30
N GLY A 71 5.67 -3.55 -5.75
CA GLY A 71 6.79 -3.02 -6.50
C GLY A 71 8.01 -3.95 -6.48
N GLY A 72 9.18 -3.37 -6.79
CA GLY A 72 10.45 -4.09 -6.78
C GLY A 72 11.04 -4.36 -5.39
N THR A 73 10.63 -3.64 -4.34
CA THR A 73 11.27 -3.76 -3.02
C THR A 73 10.30 -4.20 -1.93
N SER A 74 9.07 -3.70 -2.00
CA SER A 74 8.04 -3.88 -0.99
C SER A 74 6.67 -4.06 -1.64
N THR A 75 5.71 -4.42 -0.81
CA THR A 75 4.29 -4.39 -1.12
C THR A 75 3.60 -3.45 -0.15
N ASP A 76 2.87 -2.46 -0.65
CA ASP A 76 2.06 -1.57 0.15
C ASP A 76 0.58 -1.97 0.04
N VAL A 77 -0.06 -2.16 1.19
CA VAL A 77 -1.46 -2.57 1.29
C VAL A 77 -2.28 -1.45 1.92
N CYS A 78 -3.44 -1.16 1.34
CA CYS A 78 -4.38 -0.20 1.92
C CYS A 78 -5.80 -0.78 1.93
N ARG A 79 -6.67 -0.21 2.77
CA ARG A 79 -8.05 -0.67 2.93
C ARG A 79 -9.05 0.45 2.65
N TYR A 80 -10.00 0.15 1.78
CA TYR A 80 -11.20 0.94 1.58
C TYR A 80 -12.41 0.12 2.03
N HIS A 81 -13.24 0.68 2.91
CA HIS A 81 -14.49 0.08 3.38
C HIS A 81 -15.51 1.20 3.54
N ARG A 82 -16.25 1.51 2.47
CA ARG A 82 -17.10 2.72 2.29
C ARG A 82 -16.34 4.05 2.32
N PHE A 83 -15.25 4.13 3.08
CA PHE A 83 -14.33 5.24 3.16
C PHE A 83 -12.89 4.73 3.20
N LEU A 84 -11.95 5.62 2.90
CA LEU A 84 -10.52 5.30 3.00
C LEU A 84 -10.10 5.23 4.46
N SER A 85 -9.36 4.18 4.82
CA SER A 85 -8.86 4.03 6.19
C SER A 85 -7.78 5.06 6.48
N MET A 86 -7.90 5.75 7.62
CA MET A 86 -6.95 6.77 8.08
C MET A 86 -6.39 6.39 9.44
N VAL A 87 -5.14 6.78 9.70
CA VAL A 87 -4.50 6.71 11.03
C VAL A 87 -3.93 8.08 11.39
N TYR A 88 -3.90 8.39 12.68
CA TYR A 88 -3.42 9.67 13.22
C TYR A 88 -2.08 9.55 13.94
N GLU A 89 -1.62 8.32 14.13
CA GLU A 89 -0.36 7.96 14.74
C GLU A 89 0.17 6.71 14.07
N LYS A 90 1.48 6.69 13.78
CA LYS A 90 2.13 5.53 13.17
C LYS A 90 3.60 5.46 13.53
N ASP A 91 4.09 4.26 13.83
CA ASP A 91 5.53 3.98 13.86
C ASP A 91 6.07 3.85 12.43
N ILE A 92 7.05 4.68 12.09
CA ILE A 92 7.80 4.57 10.85
C ILE A 92 9.28 4.45 11.21
N SER A 93 9.83 3.25 10.99
CA SER A 93 11.24 2.93 11.26
C SER A 93 11.63 3.16 12.74
N GLY A 94 10.76 2.82 13.68
CA GLY A 94 11.00 2.98 15.12
C GLY A 94 10.75 4.39 15.65
N ILE A 95 10.16 5.27 14.84
CA ILE A 95 9.82 6.64 15.22
C ILE A 95 8.31 6.80 15.15
N GLU A 96 7.70 7.14 16.29
CA GLU A 96 6.27 7.45 16.38
C GLU A 96 5.98 8.84 15.79
N ILE A 97 5.12 8.86 14.78
CA ILE A 97 4.74 10.07 14.06
C ILE A 97 3.25 10.32 14.26
N LYS A 98 2.92 11.44 14.92
CA LYS A 98 1.54 11.90 15.13
C LYS A 98 1.11 12.83 14.02
N THR A 99 0.71 12.26 12.88
CA THR A 99 0.11 12.99 11.77
C THR A 99 -0.96 12.12 11.13
N GLU A 100 -2.02 12.76 10.66
CA GLU A 100 -3.00 12.08 9.83
C GLU A 100 -2.35 11.57 8.53
N MET A 101 -2.60 10.31 8.23
CA MET A 101 -2.15 9.65 7.01
C MET A 101 -3.11 8.52 6.64
N VAL A 102 -3.11 8.15 5.37
CA VAL A 102 -3.78 6.95 4.90
C VAL A 102 -3.16 5.73 5.58
N ASP A 103 -4.00 4.83 6.04
CA ASP A 103 -3.61 3.58 6.68
C ASP A 103 -3.03 2.61 5.63
N ILE A 104 -1.71 2.65 5.51
CA ILE A 104 -0.93 1.84 4.57
C ILE A 104 -0.05 0.87 5.34
N ASN A 105 -0.13 -0.41 5.06
CA ASN A 105 0.77 -1.40 5.65
C ASN A 105 1.81 -1.85 4.62
N THR A 106 3.08 -1.58 4.91
CA THR A 106 4.19 -1.98 4.05
C THR A 106 4.70 -3.35 4.49
N ILE A 107 4.68 -4.30 3.56
CA ILE A 107 5.19 -5.65 3.72
C ILE A 107 6.57 -5.67 3.05
N ALA A 108 7.56 -6.21 3.76
CA ALA A 108 8.93 -6.39 3.25
C ALA A 108 9.02 -7.57 2.24
N SER A 109 8.16 -7.54 1.23
CA SER A 109 8.11 -8.50 0.12
C SER A 109 7.78 -7.75 -1.16
N GLY A 110 8.68 -7.79 -2.13
CA GLY A 110 8.53 -7.20 -3.47
C GLY A 110 9.32 -8.02 -4.48
N GLY A 111 9.31 -7.66 -5.77
CA GLY A 111 9.96 -8.45 -6.82
C GLY A 111 11.45 -8.76 -6.54
N GLY A 112 12.18 -7.81 -5.97
CA GLY A 112 13.59 -7.92 -5.61
C GLY A 112 13.86 -8.57 -4.25
N SER A 113 12.86 -9.05 -3.52
CA SER A 113 13.08 -9.77 -2.26
C SER A 113 13.93 -11.01 -2.50
N VAL A 114 15.04 -11.10 -1.77
CA VAL A 114 16.08 -12.12 -1.97
C VAL A 114 15.57 -13.49 -1.50
N LEU A 115 15.83 -14.52 -2.30
CA LEU A 115 15.56 -15.92 -1.98
C LEU A 115 16.80 -16.56 -1.36
N TRP A 116 16.65 -17.20 -0.22
CA TRP A 116 17.76 -17.85 0.45
C TRP A 116 17.31 -19.04 1.31
N PHE A 117 18.30 -19.77 1.84
CA PHE A 117 18.10 -20.90 2.74
C PHE A 117 18.93 -20.67 4.00
N ASP A 118 18.26 -20.72 5.16
CA ASP A 118 18.87 -20.44 6.48
C ASP A 118 19.52 -21.66 7.14
N GLY A 119 19.52 -22.79 6.46
CA GLY A 119 19.99 -24.08 6.95
C GLY A 119 18.88 -25.00 7.45
N GLN A 120 17.66 -24.48 7.61
CA GLN A 120 16.49 -25.25 8.04
C GLN A 120 15.28 -25.02 7.14
N ARG A 121 15.05 -23.79 6.69
CA ARG A 121 13.86 -23.37 5.94
C ARG A 121 14.23 -22.45 4.80
N LEU A 122 13.41 -22.52 3.75
CA LEU A 122 13.41 -21.53 2.67
C LEU A 122 12.94 -20.18 3.23
N ARG A 123 13.61 -19.10 2.83
CA ARG A 123 13.33 -17.73 3.27
C ARG A 123 13.23 -16.78 2.09
N VAL A 124 12.33 -15.81 2.21
CA VAL A 124 12.11 -14.73 1.24
C VAL A 124 12.27 -13.41 1.99
N GLY A 125 13.16 -12.54 1.51
CA GLY A 125 13.49 -11.29 2.21
C GLY A 125 14.16 -11.53 3.58
N PRO A 126 14.19 -10.52 4.48
CA PRO A 126 13.67 -9.17 4.30
C PRO A 126 14.55 -8.30 3.39
N HIS A 127 15.76 -8.75 3.07
CA HIS A 127 16.66 -8.04 2.16
C HIS A 127 16.09 -7.98 0.74
N SER A 128 16.27 -6.84 0.09
CA SER A 128 15.94 -6.61 -1.31
C SER A 128 17.21 -6.39 -2.11
N ALA A 129 17.25 -6.93 -3.33
CA ALA A 129 18.29 -6.66 -4.31
C ALA A 129 18.15 -5.27 -4.97
N GLY A 130 17.04 -4.57 -4.72
CA GLY A 130 16.76 -3.26 -5.31
C GLY A 130 16.69 -3.31 -6.84
N ALA A 131 17.15 -2.24 -7.49
CA ALA A 131 17.27 -2.18 -8.95
C ALA A 131 18.71 -2.36 -9.46
N ASP A 132 19.71 -2.19 -8.59
CA ASP A 132 21.14 -2.32 -8.89
C ASP A 132 21.85 -2.92 -7.66
N PRO A 133 22.37 -4.17 -7.73
CA PRO A 133 22.44 -5.03 -8.92
C PRO A 133 21.09 -5.67 -9.30
N GLY A 134 20.05 -5.54 -8.47
CA GLY A 134 18.71 -6.07 -8.76
C GLY A 134 18.63 -7.60 -8.78
N PRO A 135 17.50 -8.17 -9.23
CA PRO A 135 17.34 -9.59 -9.53
C PRO A 135 18.46 -10.18 -10.40
N ALA A 136 18.77 -11.47 -10.25
CA ALA A 136 19.78 -12.14 -11.06
C ALA A 136 19.46 -12.03 -12.57
N CYS A 137 18.18 -12.11 -12.92
CA CYS A 137 17.66 -11.95 -14.27
C CYS A 137 17.96 -10.60 -14.92
N TYR A 138 18.29 -9.56 -14.13
CA TYR A 138 18.70 -8.27 -14.70
C TYR A 138 20.11 -8.34 -15.30
N GLY A 139 20.90 -9.34 -14.95
CA GLY A 139 22.22 -9.55 -15.54
C GLY A 139 23.33 -8.64 -15.00
N PHE A 140 23.09 -7.92 -13.90
CA PHE A 140 24.08 -7.05 -13.25
C PHE A 140 24.85 -7.74 -12.10
N GLY A 141 24.74 -9.07 -11.98
CA GLY A 141 25.37 -9.84 -10.90
C GLY A 141 24.57 -9.92 -9.60
N GLY A 142 23.26 -9.74 -9.69
CA GLY A 142 22.33 -9.80 -8.56
C GLY A 142 22.06 -11.21 -7.99
N PRO A 143 21.53 -11.31 -6.76
CA PRO A 143 21.12 -12.59 -6.16
C PRO A 143 19.79 -13.11 -6.76
N PRO A 144 19.42 -14.38 -6.50
CA PRO A 144 18.08 -14.88 -6.83
C PRO A 144 17.00 -14.16 -6.01
N THR A 145 15.93 -13.75 -6.68
CA THR A 145 14.82 -12.96 -6.09
C THR A 145 13.44 -13.52 -6.48
N ILE A 146 12.36 -12.93 -5.94
CA ILE A 146 10.98 -13.24 -6.37
C ILE A 146 10.81 -13.07 -7.89
N THR A 147 11.38 -12.03 -8.48
CA THR A 147 11.34 -11.79 -9.94
C THR A 147 11.97 -12.96 -10.71
N ASP A 148 13.09 -13.51 -10.23
CA ASP A 148 13.73 -14.68 -10.85
C ASP A 148 12.84 -15.92 -10.79
N ALA A 149 12.18 -16.15 -9.64
CA ALA A 149 11.25 -17.26 -9.49
C ALA A 149 10.02 -17.09 -10.39
N ASN A 150 9.45 -15.88 -10.50
CA ASN A 150 8.36 -15.59 -11.42
C ASN A 150 8.77 -15.76 -12.89
N LEU A 151 10.01 -15.40 -13.25
CA LEU A 151 10.54 -15.60 -14.61
C LEU A 151 10.67 -17.09 -14.96
N ILE A 152 11.27 -17.88 -14.07
CA ILE A 152 11.47 -19.32 -14.29
C ILE A 152 10.14 -20.05 -14.42
N THR A 153 9.17 -19.70 -13.58
CA THR A 153 7.83 -20.30 -13.56
C THR A 153 6.89 -19.76 -14.65
N GLY A 154 7.40 -18.90 -15.55
CA GLY A 154 6.66 -18.43 -16.73
C GLY A 154 5.59 -17.37 -16.44
N ARG A 155 5.65 -16.70 -15.28
CA ARG A 155 4.70 -15.63 -14.90
C ARG A 155 5.05 -14.26 -15.49
N ILE A 156 6.28 -14.10 -15.97
CA ILE A 156 6.75 -12.88 -16.65
C ILE A 156 6.76 -13.13 -18.15
N VAL A 157 6.01 -12.32 -18.89
CA VAL A 157 5.98 -12.33 -20.35
C VAL A 157 7.12 -11.43 -20.86
N THR A 158 8.23 -12.05 -21.26
CA THR A 158 9.49 -11.37 -21.55
C THR A 158 9.43 -10.43 -22.75
N GLU A 159 8.52 -10.68 -23.69
CA GLU A 159 8.34 -9.90 -24.92
C GLU A 159 7.84 -8.47 -24.65
N PHE A 160 7.22 -8.24 -23.49
CA PHE A 160 6.75 -6.91 -23.08
C PHE A 160 7.74 -6.19 -22.14
N MET A 161 8.89 -6.79 -21.86
CA MET A 161 9.91 -6.16 -21.03
C MET A 161 10.83 -5.26 -21.86
N PRO A 162 11.24 -4.09 -21.35
CA PRO A 162 12.16 -3.22 -22.06
C PRO A 162 13.56 -3.84 -22.13
N GLU A 163 14.30 -3.53 -23.20
CA GLU A 163 15.69 -3.95 -23.39
C GLU A 163 16.64 -3.03 -22.60
N THR A 164 16.54 -3.06 -21.26
CA THR A 164 17.36 -2.23 -20.35
C THR A 164 18.22 -3.06 -19.40
N PHE A 165 18.34 -4.36 -19.64
CA PHE A 165 19.03 -5.34 -18.79
C PHE A 165 20.36 -5.78 -19.41
N GLY A 166 21.04 -6.72 -18.75
CA GLY A 166 22.33 -7.25 -19.21
C GLY A 166 23.51 -6.33 -18.90
N PRO A 167 24.76 -6.81 -19.08
CA PRO A 167 25.95 -6.09 -18.63
C PRO A 167 26.12 -4.68 -19.26
N ASP A 168 25.53 -4.45 -20.43
CA ASP A 168 25.56 -3.17 -21.17
C ASP A 168 24.27 -2.34 -21.04
N ARG A 169 23.28 -2.80 -20.25
CA ARG A 169 21.97 -2.16 -20.03
C ARG A 169 21.16 -1.96 -21.32
N LYS A 170 21.33 -2.86 -22.30
CA LYS A 170 20.66 -2.81 -23.61
C LYS A 170 20.10 -4.16 -24.06
N GLY A 171 20.06 -5.13 -23.16
CA GLY A 171 19.61 -6.48 -23.43
C GLY A 171 18.25 -6.81 -22.78
N PRO A 172 17.68 -7.96 -23.15
CA PRO A 172 16.49 -8.49 -22.50
C PRO A 172 16.82 -9.03 -21.10
N ILE A 173 15.77 -9.28 -20.32
CA ILE A 173 15.86 -10.03 -19.07
C ILE A 173 16.39 -11.45 -19.33
N SER A 174 17.29 -11.96 -18.48
CA SER A 174 17.98 -13.23 -18.71
C SER A 174 17.37 -14.37 -17.89
N ARG A 175 16.60 -15.24 -18.57
CA ARG A 175 16.09 -16.49 -17.96
C ARG A 175 17.21 -17.41 -17.52
N ASP A 176 18.30 -17.49 -18.29
CA ASP A 176 19.46 -18.31 -17.96
C ASP A 176 20.17 -17.84 -16.68
N ALA A 177 20.22 -16.53 -16.44
CA ALA A 177 20.78 -15.99 -15.20
C ALA A 177 19.94 -16.40 -13.98
N SER A 178 18.61 -16.31 -14.07
CA SER A 178 17.72 -16.83 -13.03
C SER A 178 17.93 -18.32 -12.82
N LEU A 179 17.97 -19.10 -13.90
CA LEU A 179 18.08 -20.55 -13.81
C LEU A 179 19.35 -20.97 -13.07
N ARG A 180 20.51 -20.38 -13.44
CA ARG A 180 21.77 -20.64 -12.72
C ARG A 180 21.68 -20.27 -11.24
N ALA A 181 21.11 -19.11 -10.91
CA ALA A 181 20.99 -18.66 -9.53
C ALA A 181 20.07 -19.56 -8.68
N ILE A 182 18.96 -20.05 -9.26
CA ILE A 182 18.08 -21.00 -8.57
C ILE A 182 18.69 -22.40 -8.50
N GLU A 183 19.44 -22.84 -9.51
CA GLU A 183 20.18 -24.12 -9.46
C GLU A 183 21.24 -24.12 -8.35
N ASP A 184 21.92 -22.99 -8.11
CA ASP A 184 22.82 -22.82 -6.96
C ASP A 184 22.08 -22.99 -5.63
N LEU A 185 20.89 -22.40 -5.49
CA LEU A 185 20.04 -22.60 -4.32
C LEU A 185 19.59 -24.06 -4.20
N CYS A 186 19.22 -24.72 -5.31
CA CYS A 186 18.85 -26.14 -5.31
C CYS A 186 20.00 -27.01 -4.79
N ARG A 187 21.23 -26.76 -5.25
CA ARG A 187 22.43 -27.47 -4.77
C ARG A 187 22.62 -27.28 -3.27
N LYS A 188 22.52 -26.04 -2.80
CA LYS A 188 22.65 -25.71 -1.37
C LYS A 188 21.61 -26.46 -0.53
N VAL A 189 20.32 -26.29 -0.85
CA VAL A 189 19.21 -26.94 -0.13
C VAL A 189 19.35 -28.46 -0.16
N SER A 190 19.72 -29.03 -1.31
CA SER A 190 19.87 -30.48 -1.45
C SER A 190 21.01 -31.03 -0.60
N SER A 191 22.13 -30.31 -0.50
CA SER A 191 23.26 -30.73 0.33
C SER A 191 22.95 -30.75 1.82
N GLU A 192 22.06 -29.88 2.29
CA GLU A 192 21.74 -29.75 3.72
C GLU A 192 20.51 -30.58 4.14
N THR A 193 19.59 -30.84 3.21
CA THR A 193 18.34 -31.58 3.50
C THR A 193 18.36 -33.04 3.05
N GLY A 194 19.29 -33.42 2.16
CA GLY A 194 19.34 -34.75 1.53
C GLY A 194 18.24 -35.01 0.50
N ARG A 195 17.39 -34.02 0.19
CA ARG A 195 16.34 -34.09 -0.85
C ARG A 195 16.75 -33.28 -2.07
N SER A 196 16.65 -33.87 -3.25
CA SER A 196 16.83 -33.15 -4.51
C SER A 196 15.59 -32.32 -4.87
N TRP A 197 15.81 -31.14 -5.43
CA TRP A 197 14.77 -30.20 -5.87
C TRP A 197 15.03 -29.77 -7.31
N GLY A 198 13.97 -29.71 -8.12
CA GLY A 198 14.03 -29.08 -9.44
C GLY A 198 14.01 -27.54 -9.32
N PRO A 199 14.63 -26.78 -10.24
CA PRO A 199 14.62 -25.31 -10.19
C PRO A 199 13.21 -24.70 -10.16
N GLU A 200 12.30 -25.21 -10.99
CA GLU A 200 10.90 -24.75 -11.02
C GLU A 200 10.14 -25.12 -9.74
N GLU A 201 10.36 -26.32 -9.19
CA GLU A 201 9.75 -26.76 -7.92
C GLU A 201 10.20 -25.85 -6.77
N LEU A 202 11.50 -25.56 -6.68
CA LEU A 202 12.06 -24.71 -5.63
C LEU A 202 11.57 -23.26 -5.79
N ALA A 203 11.55 -22.74 -7.02
CA ALA A 203 11.01 -21.42 -7.33
C ALA A 203 9.54 -21.28 -6.91
N LEU A 204 8.69 -22.27 -7.24
CA LEU A 204 7.30 -22.30 -6.80
C LEU A 204 7.17 -22.30 -5.27
N GLY A 205 8.02 -23.06 -4.56
CA GLY A 205 8.06 -23.06 -3.09
C GLY A 205 8.35 -21.68 -2.50
N TYR A 206 9.33 -20.95 -3.06
CA TYR A 206 9.60 -19.57 -2.65
C TYR A 206 8.43 -18.63 -2.92
N LEU A 207 7.77 -18.75 -4.08
CA LEU A 207 6.60 -17.94 -4.42
C LEU A 207 5.42 -18.22 -3.49
N GLN A 208 5.22 -19.48 -3.07
CA GLN A 208 4.21 -19.85 -2.08
C GLN A 208 4.47 -19.17 -0.73
N ILE A 209 5.73 -19.12 -0.27
CA ILE A 209 6.12 -18.43 0.96
C ILE A 209 5.84 -16.93 0.85
N ALA A 210 6.23 -16.29 -0.25
CA ALA A 210 5.96 -14.88 -0.48
C ALA A 210 4.45 -14.57 -0.46
N ASN A 211 3.66 -15.38 -1.16
CA ASN A 211 2.20 -15.23 -1.19
C ASN A 211 1.57 -15.42 0.18
N GLU A 212 2.07 -16.36 0.99
CA GLU A 212 1.61 -16.61 2.35
C GLU A 212 1.93 -15.43 3.28
N MET A 213 3.13 -14.86 3.17
CA MET A 213 3.52 -13.66 3.93
C MET A 213 2.60 -12.47 3.59
N MET A 214 2.36 -12.23 2.30
CA MET A 214 1.50 -11.14 1.85
C MET A 214 0.03 -11.33 2.27
N ALA A 215 -0.51 -12.54 2.09
CA ALA A 215 -1.87 -12.87 2.52
C ALA A 215 -2.06 -12.71 4.03
N ASN A 216 -1.10 -13.18 4.84
CA ASN A 216 -1.21 -13.04 6.30
C ASN A 216 -1.18 -11.58 6.74
N ALA A 217 -0.34 -10.74 6.13
CA ALA A 217 -0.32 -9.31 6.44
C ALA A 217 -1.64 -8.61 6.08
N ILE A 218 -2.24 -8.92 4.93
CA ILE A 218 -3.57 -8.40 4.54
C ILE A 218 -4.65 -8.87 5.52
N LYS A 219 -4.60 -10.14 5.93
CA LYS A 219 -5.54 -10.73 6.90
C LYS A 219 -5.42 -10.08 8.27
N GLU A 220 -4.21 -9.85 8.76
CA GLU A 220 -3.98 -9.17 10.05
C GLU A 220 -4.51 -7.73 10.03
N MET A 221 -4.26 -6.99 8.95
CA MET A 221 -4.76 -5.62 8.77
C MET A 221 -6.29 -5.52 8.81
N THR A 222 -6.98 -6.48 8.20
CA THR A 222 -8.45 -6.49 8.12
C THR A 222 -9.09 -6.99 9.41
N LEU A 223 -8.57 -8.08 9.99
CA LEU A 223 -9.05 -8.64 11.25
C LEU A 223 -8.88 -7.67 12.43
N ALA A 224 -7.79 -6.88 12.47
CA ALA A 224 -7.58 -5.86 13.50
C ALA A 224 -8.69 -4.79 13.54
N LYS A 225 -9.53 -4.72 12.50
CA LYS A 225 -10.65 -3.78 12.36
C LYS A 225 -12.01 -4.46 12.43
N GLY A 226 -12.08 -5.74 12.79
CA GLY A 226 -13.34 -6.50 12.90
C GLY A 226 -13.89 -7.02 11.56
N LEU A 227 -13.20 -6.79 10.45
CA LEU A 227 -13.74 -7.06 9.12
C LEU A 227 -13.27 -8.38 8.53
N ASP A 228 -14.20 -9.05 7.84
CA ASP A 228 -13.92 -10.28 7.10
C ASP A 228 -13.35 -9.97 5.71
N VAL A 229 -12.08 -10.32 5.49
CA VAL A 229 -11.36 -10.11 4.23
C VAL A 229 -11.99 -10.85 3.03
N ARG A 230 -12.82 -11.87 3.27
CA ARG A 230 -13.46 -12.67 2.21
C ARG A 230 -14.52 -11.88 1.44
N ASP A 231 -15.07 -10.83 2.06
CA ASP A 231 -16.06 -9.94 1.48
C ASP A 231 -15.43 -8.77 0.71
N PHE A 232 -14.09 -8.72 0.64
CA PHE A 232 -13.36 -7.66 -0.05
C PHE A 232 -12.97 -8.09 -1.47
N VAL A 233 -12.86 -7.09 -2.34
CA VAL A 233 -12.23 -7.22 -3.67
C VAL A 233 -10.74 -6.85 -3.56
N LEU A 234 -9.85 -7.65 -4.15
CA LEU A 234 -8.43 -7.32 -4.20
C LEU A 234 -8.14 -6.46 -5.43
N VAL A 235 -7.65 -5.23 -5.24
CA VAL A 235 -7.24 -4.33 -6.33
C VAL A 235 -5.72 -4.38 -6.45
N GLY A 236 -5.21 -5.11 -7.43
CA GLY A 236 -3.78 -5.27 -7.67
C GLY A 236 -3.21 -4.18 -8.57
N PHE A 237 -2.13 -3.54 -8.14
CA PHE A 237 -1.41 -2.53 -8.90
C PHE A 237 0.09 -2.49 -8.56
N GLY A 238 0.85 -1.66 -9.25
CA GLY A 238 2.32 -1.74 -9.24
C GLY A 238 2.85 -2.78 -10.22
N GLY A 239 4.17 -2.79 -10.42
CA GLY A 239 4.82 -3.56 -11.49
C GLY A 239 4.80 -5.08 -11.29
N ALA A 240 4.67 -5.56 -10.06
CA ALA A 240 4.77 -6.98 -9.72
C ALA A 240 3.45 -7.60 -9.20
N ALA A 241 2.42 -6.80 -8.87
CA ALA A 241 1.20 -7.32 -8.24
C ALA A 241 0.48 -8.37 -9.08
N GLY A 242 0.38 -8.17 -10.40
CA GLY A 242 -0.28 -9.11 -11.31
C GLY A 242 0.33 -10.53 -11.28
N GLN A 243 1.60 -10.66 -10.88
CA GLN A 243 2.30 -11.95 -10.77
C GLN A 243 1.87 -12.76 -9.52
N HIS A 244 1.21 -12.10 -8.56
CA HIS A 244 0.87 -12.66 -7.24
C HIS A 244 -0.62 -12.53 -6.87
N ALA A 245 -1.35 -11.57 -7.45
CA ALA A 245 -2.68 -11.16 -7.01
C ALA A 245 -3.68 -12.32 -6.89
N CYS A 246 -3.80 -13.18 -7.91
CA CYS A 246 -4.71 -14.32 -7.86
C CYS A 246 -4.37 -15.31 -6.74
N PHE A 247 -3.09 -15.59 -6.52
CA PHE A 247 -2.65 -16.52 -5.48
C PHE A 247 -2.84 -15.95 -4.07
N VAL A 248 -2.64 -14.63 -3.91
CA VAL A 248 -2.91 -13.93 -2.64
C VAL A 248 -4.41 -13.92 -2.37
N ALA A 249 -5.24 -13.59 -3.37
CA ALA A 249 -6.69 -13.62 -3.26
C ALA A 249 -7.23 -15.02 -2.91
N GLU A 250 -6.71 -16.07 -3.54
CA GLU A 250 -7.06 -17.46 -3.23
C GLU A 250 -6.78 -17.82 -1.76
N LYS A 251 -5.59 -17.45 -1.25
CA LYS A 251 -5.23 -17.67 0.17
C LYS A 251 -6.14 -16.91 1.13
N LEU A 252 -6.59 -15.72 0.72
CA LEU A 252 -7.54 -14.89 1.47
C LEU A 252 -8.99 -15.32 1.28
N GLN A 253 -9.27 -16.29 0.39
CA GLN A 253 -10.61 -16.70 -0.02
C GLN A 253 -11.47 -15.54 -0.57
N MET A 254 -10.80 -14.56 -1.20
CA MET A 254 -11.45 -13.48 -1.93
C MET A 254 -11.97 -14.01 -3.27
N LYS A 255 -13.14 -13.52 -3.69
CA LYS A 255 -13.81 -14.00 -4.91
C LYS A 255 -13.42 -13.22 -6.16
N GLU A 256 -12.89 -12.01 -5.99
CA GLU A 256 -12.67 -11.07 -7.09
C GLU A 256 -11.32 -10.37 -6.96
N VAL A 257 -10.63 -10.29 -8.08
CA VAL A 257 -9.40 -9.52 -8.26
C VAL A 257 -9.62 -8.55 -9.41
N ILE A 258 -9.30 -7.28 -9.18
CA ILE A 258 -9.34 -6.24 -10.21
C ILE A 258 -7.91 -5.79 -10.50
N LEU A 259 -7.55 -5.81 -11.78
CA LEU A 259 -6.32 -5.25 -12.31
C LEU A 259 -6.68 -4.12 -13.27
N HIS A 260 -6.39 -2.88 -12.89
CA HIS A 260 -6.68 -1.73 -13.72
C HIS A 260 -5.69 -1.65 -14.91
N PRO A 261 -6.10 -1.21 -16.13
CA PRO A 261 -5.18 -1.06 -17.26
C PRO A 261 -3.98 -0.14 -16.98
N LEU A 262 -4.16 0.81 -16.07
CA LEU A 262 -3.12 1.72 -15.57
C LEU A 262 -2.43 1.21 -14.30
N ALA A 263 -2.40 -0.09 -14.03
CA ALA A 263 -1.83 -0.67 -12.80
C ALA A 263 -0.39 -0.19 -12.52
N GLY A 264 0.45 -0.05 -13.55
CA GLY A 264 1.81 0.48 -13.40
C GLY A 264 1.90 1.98 -13.08
N LEU A 265 0.81 2.73 -13.27
CA LEU A 265 0.70 4.18 -13.04
C LEU A 265 -0.38 4.51 -12.00
N PHE A 266 -0.88 3.52 -11.26
CA PHE A 266 -2.11 3.65 -10.47
C PHE A 266 -1.98 4.68 -9.35
N SER A 267 -0.80 4.78 -8.73
CA SER A 267 -0.52 5.81 -7.74
C SER A 267 -0.51 7.22 -8.33
N ALA A 268 0.02 7.39 -9.55
CA ALA A 268 -0.04 8.67 -10.27
C ALA A 268 -1.48 9.04 -10.66
N LEU A 269 -2.30 8.06 -11.06
CA LEU A 269 -3.73 8.25 -11.29
C LEU A 269 -4.43 8.77 -10.02
N GLY A 270 -4.15 8.19 -8.86
CA GLY A 270 -4.76 8.65 -7.61
C GLY A 270 -4.31 10.04 -7.19
N ILE A 271 -3.04 10.39 -7.43
CA ILE A 271 -2.55 11.77 -7.26
C ILE A 271 -3.31 12.73 -8.19
N ALA A 272 -3.54 12.35 -9.45
CA ALA A 272 -4.28 13.18 -10.41
C ALA A 272 -5.77 13.35 -10.05
N LEU A 273 -6.36 12.38 -9.34
CA LEU A 273 -7.75 12.43 -8.85
C LEU A 273 -7.87 13.12 -7.49
N ALA A 274 -6.75 13.41 -6.83
CA ALA A 274 -6.71 14.02 -5.52
C ALA A 274 -7.27 15.44 -5.55
N ARG A 275 -7.84 15.86 -4.42
CA ARG A 275 -8.32 17.23 -4.22
C ARG A 275 -7.59 17.88 -3.05
N PRO A 276 -7.55 19.21 -3.00
CA PRO A 276 -7.13 19.91 -1.80
C PRO A 276 -8.00 19.49 -0.62
N THR A 277 -7.37 18.99 0.44
CA THR A 277 -8.07 18.46 1.61
C THR A 277 -7.55 19.16 2.86
N LEU A 278 -8.48 19.59 3.70
CA LEU A 278 -8.21 20.10 5.03
C LEU A 278 -8.97 19.28 6.06
N THR A 279 -8.26 18.50 6.86
CA THR A 279 -8.85 17.80 8.00
C THR A 279 -8.68 18.61 9.27
N ARG A 280 -9.73 18.60 10.11
CA ARG A 280 -9.70 19.11 11.48
C ARG A 280 -10.33 18.06 12.39
N ALA A 281 -9.79 17.88 13.58
CA ALA A 281 -10.25 16.90 14.55
C ALA A 281 -10.47 17.56 15.91
N ILE A 282 -11.54 17.16 16.61
CA ILE A 282 -11.81 17.52 17.99
C ILE A 282 -12.04 16.24 18.79
N THR A 283 -11.45 16.17 19.98
CA THR A 283 -11.65 15.05 20.91
C THR A 283 -12.69 15.38 21.96
N PHE A 284 -13.63 14.46 22.16
CA PHE A 284 -14.59 14.49 23.27
C PHE A 284 -14.30 13.33 24.23
N ILE A 285 -14.28 13.61 25.53
CA ILE A 285 -14.15 12.58 26.57
C ILE A 285 -15.47 12.51 27.32
N MET A 286 -16.44 11.80 26.75
CA MET A 286 -17.77 11.60 27.34
C MET A 286 -18.43 10.31 26.83
N PRO A 287 -19.39 9.73 27.57
CA PRO A 287 -20.21 8.64 27.05
C PRO A 287 -20.97 9.08 25.80
N PHE A 288 -20.94 8.26 24.74
CA PHE A 288 -21.73 8.52 23.53
C PHE A 288 -23.19 8.10 23.74
N ARG A 289 -24.04 9.09 23.99
CA ARG A 289 -25.49 8.95 24.13
C ARG A 289 -26.18 9.95 23.22
N GLU A 290 -27.48 9.79 23.00
CA GLU A 290 -28.25 10.67 22.10
C GLU A 290 -28.15 12.15 22.52
N GLU A 291 -28.02 12.45 23.82
CA GLU A 291 -27.86 13.81 24.34
C GLU A 291 -26.52 14.46 23.97
N ALA A 292 -25.52 13.68 23.51
CA ALA A 292 -24.24 14.18 23.05
C ALA A 292 -24.31 14.77 21.62
N ILE A 293 -25.32 14.39 20.83
CA ILE A 293 -25.43 14.76 19.41
C ILE A 293 -25.41 16.28 19.21
N PRO A 294 -26.21 17.11 19.93
CA PRO A 294 -26.20 18.55 19.71
C PRO A 294 -24.84 19.21 20.00
N ALA A 295 -24.09 18.70 20.98
CA ALA A 295 -22.78 19.23 21.34
C ALA A 295 -21.72 18.91 20.27
N ILE A 296 -21.77 17.69 19.72
CA ILE A 296 -20.86 17.25 18.64
C ILE A 296 -21.19 17.99 17.34
N GLU A 297 -22.48 18.13 17.00
CA GLU A 297 -22.95 18.88 15.83
C GLU A 297 -22.45 20.34 15.85
N GLU A 298 -22.58 21.01 17.01
CA GLU A 298 -22.09 22.38 17.18
C GLU A 298 -20.56 22.48 17.08
N ALA A 299 -19.83 21.45 17.51
CA ALA A 299 -18.38 21.38 17.34
C ALA A 299 -17.98 21.24 15.87
N PHE A 300 -18.64 20.37 15.10
CA PHE A 300 -18.39 20.27 13.66
C PHE A 300 -18.62 21.61 12.96
N ARG A 301 -19.76 22.26 13.22
CA ARG A 301 -20.11 23.56 12.65
C ARG A 301 -19.06 24.64 12.95
N LYS A 302 -18.52 24.66 14.18
CA LYS A 302 -17.46 25.59 14.57
C LYS A 302 -16.16 25.34 13.81
N GLU A 303 -15.77 24.08 13.60
CA GLU A 303 -14.53 23.77 12.89
C GLU A 303 -14.65 24.04 11.40
N GLU A 304 -15.82 23.80 10.80
CA GLU A 304 -16.15 24.15 9.41
C GLU A 304 -16.05 25.66 9.19
N GLN A 305 -16.62 26.47 10.09
CA GLN A 305 -16.51 27.93 10.01
C GLN A 305 -15.05 28.40 10.13
N ARG A 306 -14.27 27.80 11.03
CA ARG A 306 -12.84 28.12 11.19
C ARG A 306 -12.00 27.73 9.99
N ALA A 307 -12.38 26.66 9.28
CA ALA A 307 -11.69 26.22 8.08
C ALA A 307 -11.67 27.31 6.99
N SER A 308 -12.62 28.25 7.03
CA SER A 308 -12.69 29.41 6.11
C SER A 308 -12.57 28.99 4.64
N LEU A 309 -13.17 27.85 4.31
CA LEU A 309 -13.19 27.32 2.95
C LEU A 309 -14.13 28.20 2.10
N GLY A 310 -13.84 28.33 0.80
CA GLY A 310 -14.70 29.06 -0.15
C GLY A 310 -16.04 28.35 -0.38
N GLU A 311 -16.77 28.66 -1.44
CA GLU A 311 -18.14 28.11 -1.65
C GLU A 311 -18.17 26.70 -2.26
N ASP A 312 -17.04 26.15 -2.72
CA ASP A 312 -16.98 24.87 -3.44
C ASP A 312 -16.15 23.81 -2.68
N TYR A 313 -16.77 23.21 -1.67
CA TYR A 313 -16.18 22.11 -0.90
C TYR A 313 -17.25 21.08 -0.49
N VAL A 314 -16.79 19.84 -0.31
CA VAL A 314 -17.61 18.76 0.25
C VAL A 314 -17.16 18.54 1.68
N VAL A 315 -18.12 18.58 2.62
CA VAL A 315 -17.87 18.27 4.03
C VAL A 315 -18.15 16.80 4.27
N ILE A 316 -17.16 16.11 4.83
CA ILE A 316 -17.31 14.75 5.35
C ILE A 316 -17.13 14.82 6.86
N ARG A 317 -18.14 14.36 7.60
CA ARG A 317 -18.11 14.26 9.07
C ARG A 317 -18.03 12.79 9.47
N GLN A 318 -17.11 12.48 10.37
CA GLN A 318 -16.90 11.14 10.88
C GLN A 318 -16.73 11.19 12.40
N LEU A 319 -17.13 10.11 13.08
CA LEU A 319 -17.00 9.99 14.52
C LEU A 319 -16.17 8.75 14.87
N GLY A 320 -15.09 8.95 15.61
CA GLY A 320 -14.35 7.89 16.27
C GLY A 320 -15.04 7.49 17.58
N LEU A 321 -15.51 6.25 17.67
CA LEU A 321 -16.15 5.70 18.85
C LEU A 321 -15.29 4.60 19.47
N ARG A 322 -15.35 4.49 20.80
CA ARG A 322 -14.58 3.52 21.57
C ARG A 322 -15.44 2.84 22.61
N VAL A 323 -15.32 1.52 22.72
CA VAL A 323 -15.98 0.77 23.80
C VAL A 323 -15.38 1.21 25.13
N LYS A 324 -16.20 1.33 26.18
CA LYS A 324 -15.71 1.70 27.51
C LYS A 324 -14.62 0.72 27.94
N ASN A 325 -13.45 1.25 28.32
CA ASN A 325 -12.26 0.49 28.71
C ASN A 325 -11.55 -0.28 27.57
N SER A 326 -11.91 -0.06 26.31
CA SER A 326 -11.07 -0.50 25.18
C SER A 326 -10.07 0.59 24.79
N GLU A 327 -9.00 0.19 24.11
CA GLU A 327 -8.06 1.11 23.46
C GLU A 327 -8.41 1.34 21.99
N GLY A 328 -9.09 0.38 21.34
CA GLY A 328 -9.45 0.45 19.93
C GLY A 328 -10.61 1.40 19.62
N GLU A 329 -10.41 2.22 18.58
CA GLU A 329 -11.41 3.14 18.01
C GLU A 329 -12.00 2.56 16.72
N ILE A 330 -13.32 2.67 16.56
CA ILE A 330 -14.08 2.36 15.34
C ILE A 330 -14.64 3.67 14.81
N THR A 331 -14.33 4.00 13.56
CA THR A 331 -14.84 5.19 12.88
C THR A 331 -16.18 4.87 12.21
N VAL A 332 -17.20 5.69 12.47
CA VAL A 332 -18.52 5.63 11.83
C VAL A 332 -18.80 6.91 11.05
N GLN A 333 -19.67 6.83 10.04
CA GLN A 333 -20.11 8.02 9.30
C GLN A 333 -21.09 8.83 10.15
N TRP A 334 -21.00 10.16 10.11
CA TRP A 334 -21.94 11.01 10.85
C TRP A 334 -23.35 10.87 10.28
N ALA A 335 -24.28 10.38 11.11
CA ALA A 335 -25.66 10.09 10.75
C ALA A 335 -26.60 10.33 11.95
N SER A 336 -27.78 9.70 11.98
CA SER A 336 -28.59 9.69 13.20
C SER A 336 -27.91 8.87 14.30
N TYR A 337 -28.24 9.12 15.58
CA TYR A 337 -27.69 8.35 16.71
C TYR A 337 -27.91 6.85 16.54
N GLY A 338 -29.12 6.44 16.12
CA GLY A 338 -29.47 5.04 15.91
C GLY A 338 -28.65 4.40 14.79
N ASP A 339 -28.48 5.08 13.67
CA ASP A 339 -27.71 4.56 12.53
C ASP A 339 -26.22 4.43 12.88
N MET A 340 -25.65 5.42 13.56
CA MET A 340 -24.25 5.37 14.01
C MET A 340 -24.01 4.25 15.02
N LEU A 341 -24.93 4.02 15.95
CA LEU A 341 -24.84 2.88 16.87
C LEU A 341 -24.95 1.55 16.15
N GLN A 342 -25.87 1.43 15.19
CA GLN A 342 -25.99 0.22 14.38
C GLN A 342 -24.71 -0.02 13.60
N GLU A 343 -24.16 0.99 12.91
CA GLU A 343 -22.89 0.86 12.20
C GLU A 343 -21.76 0.42 13.14
N PHE A 344 -21.66 1.03 14.33
CA PHE A 344 -20.65 0.69 15.32
C PHE A 344 -20.76 -0.76 15.83
N VAL A 345 -21.98 -1.27 16.03
CA VAL A 345 -22.21 -2.64 16.55
C VAL A 345 -22.00 -3.70 15.47
N HIS A 346 -22.19 -3.36 14.19
CA HIS A 346 -22.07 -4.28 13.06
C HIS A 346 -20.71 -4.20 12.34
N THR A 347 -19.76 -3.41 12.86
CA THR A 347 -18.38 -3.31 12.39
C THR A 347 -17.47 -4.20 13.24
#